data_AF-A0A838D5H4-F1
#
_entry.id   AF-A0A838D5H4-F1
#
_cell.length_a   1.000
_cell.length_b   1.000
_cell.length_c   1.000
_cell.angle_alpha   90.00
_cell.angle_beta   90.00
_cell.angle_gamma   90.00
#
_symmetry.space_group_name_H-M   'P 1'
#
loop_
_entity.id
_entity.type
_entity.pdbx_description
1 polymer ?
#
loop_
_entity_poly.entity_id
_entity_poly.type
_entity_poly.pdbx_seq_one_letter_code
_entity_poly.pdbx_strand_id
1 'polypeptide(L)'
;MSKNSIDKVKKESEKKRFAFPGSKIHSIPFLSYTVEHMSLKIKPDLVNNILIDCEQQITIRAFKDLSEIVLDISDLKVTKVGSQSINISKFRCVD
;
A
#
# COMPACT_ATOMS: atom_id res chain seq x y z
N MET A 1 6.89 -52.68 29.63
CA MET A 1 5.64 -52.80 28.84
C MET A 1 4.53 -52.03 29.54
N SER A 2 3.78 -51.27 28.75
CA SER A 2 2.45 -50.67 28.98
C SER A 2 2.26 -49.68 30.14
N LYS A 3 2.30 -48.39 29.82
CA LYS A 3 1.41 -47.37 30.41
C LYS A 3 0.79 -46.55 29.28
N ASN A 4 -0.32 -47.05 28.75
CA ASN A 4 -1.29 -46.23 28.05
C ASN A 4 -1.94 -45.30 29.08
N SER A 5 -1.85 -43.99 28.86
CA SER A 5 -2.66 -43.01 29.58
C SER A 5 -2.95 -41.82 28.67
N ILE A 6 -3.95 -42.07 27.81
CA ILE A 6 -5.05 -41.16 27.46
C ILE A 6 -4.62 -39.82 26.87
N ASP A 7 -4.67 -39.80 25.54
CA ASP A 7 -4.97 -38.68 24.66
C ASP A 7 -5.58 -37.46 25.38
N LYS A 8 -4.73 -36.50 25.74
CA LYS A 8 -5.15 -35.10 25.85
C LYS A 8 -5.30 -34.55 24.44
N VAL A 9 -6.41 -34.90 23.79
CA VAL A 9 -6.95 -34.11 22.68
C VAL A 9 -7.16 -32.71 23.22
N LYS A 10 -6.26 -31.79 22.88
CA LYS A 10 -6.46 -30.35 23.03
C LYS A 10 -7.71 -30.00 22.22
N LYS A 11 -8.86 -30.01 22.88
CA LYS A 11 -10.10 -29.45 22.37
C LYS A 11 -9.91 -27.93 22.44
N GLU A 12 -9.18 -27.41 21.46
CA GLU A 12 -9.16 -25.99 21.17
C GLU A 12 -10.63 -25.61 20.99
N SER A 13 -11.12 -24.75 21.88
CA SER A 13 -12.50 -24.29 21.80
C SER A 13 -12.63 -23.56 20.48
N GLU A 14 -13.22 -24.24 19.50
CA GLU A 14 -13.70 -23.64 18.27
C GLU A 14 -14.68 -22.54 18.66
N LYS A 15 -14.16 -21.33 18.88
CA LYS A 15 -14.96 -20.14 19.06
C LYS A 15 -15.84 -20.08 17.82
N LYS A 16 -17.13 -20.34 17.97
CA LYS A 16 -18.13 -20.25 16.91
C LYS A 16 -18.05 -18.83 16.35
N ARG A 17 -17.33 -18.68 15.25
CA ARG A 17 -17.22 -17.43 14.52
C ARG A 17 -18.33 -17.43 13.50
N PHE A 18 -19.15 -16.39 13.53
CA PHE A 18 -20.21 -16.20 12.57
C PHE A 18 -19.57 -15.96 11.19
N ALA A 19 -19.60 -16.96 10.33
CA ALA A 19 -19.14 -16.88 8.94
C ALA A 19 -20.30 -17.34 8.06
N PHE A 20 -20.75 -16.48 7.15
CA PHE A 20 -21.78 -16.85 6.18
C PHE A 20 -21.24 -17.94 5.22
N PRO A 21 -22.05 -18.93 4.81
CA PRO A 21 -21.63 -19.88 3.78
C PRO A 21 -21.18 -19.14 2.51
N GLY A 22 -19.95 -19.40 2.06
CA GLY A 22 -19.34 -18.70 0.93
C GLY A 22 -18.53 -17.44 1.28
N SER A 23 -18.52 -17.00 2.55
CA SER A 23 -17.63 -15.91 2.99
C SER A 23 -16.17 -16.35 3.00
N LYS A 24 -15.27 -15.46 2.55
CA LYS A 24 -13.81 -15.61 2.65
C LYS A 24 -13.28 -14.58 3.63
N ILE A 25 -12.24 -14.93 4.38
CA ILE A 25 -11.54 -13.97 5.23
C ILE A 25 -10.93 -12.89 4.34
N HIS A 26 -11.36 -11.65 4.53
CA HIS A 26 -10.70 -10.50 3.91
C HIS A 26 -9.41 -10.23 4.69
N SER A 27 -8.27 -10.65 4.14
CA SER A 27 -6.96 -10.24 4.65
C SER A 27 -6.58 -8.93 3.99
N ILE A 28 -6.39 -7.88 4.80
CA ILE A 28 -5.78 -6.64 4.32
C ILE A 28 -4.34 -6.99 3.91
N PRO A 29 -3.90 -6.69 2.68
CA PRO A 29 -2.54 -6.95 2.26
C PRO A 29 -1.56 -6.17 3.15
N PHE A 30 -0.52 -6.85 3.63
CA PHE A 30 0.59 -6.17 4.29
C PHE A 30 1.35 -5.35 3.25
N LEU A 31 1.11 -4.03 3.26
CA LEU A 31 1.84 -3.11 2.41
C LEU A 31 3.29 -3.00 2.90
N SER A 32 4.23 -2.94 1.95
CA SER A 32 5.65 -2.78 2.25
C SER A 32 6.00 -1.36 2.73
N TYR A 33 5.10 -0.40 2.50
CA TYR A 33 5.21 0.99 2.88
C TYR A 33 3.83 1.62 3.07
N THR A 34 3.80 2.81 3.65
CA THR A 34 2.61 3.67 3.72
C THR A 34 2.94 5.09 3.28
N VAL A 35 1.94 5.82 2.80
CA VAL A 35 2.01 7.27 2.62
C VAL A 35 1.61 7.92 3.93
N GLU A 36 2.51 8.71 4.52
CA GLU A 36 2.23 9.45 5.76
C GLU A 36 1.63 10.82 5.46
N HIS A 37 2.18 11.50 4.45
CA HIS A 37 1.75 12.83 4.05
C HIS A 37 1.76 12.97 2.53
N MET A 38 0.82 13.75 2.02
CA MET A 38 0.73 14.11 0.61
C MET A 38 0.32 15.57 0.50
N SER A 39 1.03 16.33 -0.31
CA SER A 39 0.65 17.69 -0.67
C SER A 39 0.68 17.83 -2.19
N LEU A 40 -0.30 18.57 -2.70
CA LEU A 40 -0.42 18.89 -4.12
C LEU A 40 -0.50 20.40 -4.26
N LYS A 41 0.43 20.96 -5.00
CA LYS A 41 0.44 22.36 -5.39
C LYS A 41 0.15 22.44 -6.88
N ILE A 42 -0.97 23.04 -7.24
CA ILE A 42 -1.37 23.27 -8.63
C ILE A 42 -1.17 24.73 -9.02
N LYS A 43 -0.85 24.96 -10.29
CA LYS A 43 -0.78 26.28 -10.91
C LYS A 43 -1.76 26.37 -12.07
N PRO A 44 -3.05 26.62 -11.81
CA PRO A 44 -4.05 26.74 -12.85
C PRO A 44 -3.99 28.11 -13.53
N ASP A 45 -4.33 28.13 -14.82
CA ASP A 45 -4.77 29.31 -15.54
C ASP A 45 -6.29 29.27 -15.65
N LEU A 46 -6.95 30.12 -14.86
CA LEU A 46 -8.41 30.18 -14.78
C LEU A 46 -9.04 30.90 -15.98
N VAL A 47 -8.26 31.66 -16.75
CA VAL A 47 -8.76 32.35 -17.95
C VAL A 47 -8.86 31.35 -19.10
N ASN A 48 -7.81 30.55 -19.26
CA ASN A 48 -7.72 29.55 -20.33
C ASN A 48 -8.24 28.17 -19.93
N ASN A 49 -8.64 27.98 -18.66
CA ASN A 49 -9.07 26.70 -18.08
C ASN A 49 -8.04 25.57 -18.25
N ILE A 50 -6.75 25.87 -18.08
CA ILE A 50 -5.66 24.90 -18.19
C ILE A 50 -4.87 24.78 -16.89
N LEU A 51 -4.27 23.61 -16.65
CA LEU A 51 -3.27 23.42 -15.61
C LEU A 51 -1.89 23.70 -16.20
N ILE A 52 -1.25 24.80 -15.80
CA ILE A 52 0.08 25.17 -16.33
C ILE A 52 1.15 24.22 -15.76
N ASP A 53 1.07 23.96 -14.46
CA ASP A 53 2.08 23.17 -13.74
C ASP A 53 1.48 22.56 -12.47
N CYS A 54 2.09 21.48 -11.98
CA CYS A 54 1.78 20.90 -10.70
C CYS A 54 3.01 20.26 -10.05
N GLU A 55 3.09 20.39 -8.73
CA GLU A 55 4.08 19.72 -7.91
C GLU A 55 3.37 18.90 -6.84
N GLN A 56 3.66 17.60 -6.78
CA GLN A 56 3.15 16.71 -5.75
C GLN A 56 4.31 16.22 -4.90
N GLN A 57 4.22 16.42 -3.59
CA GLN A 57 5.16 15.89 -2.63
C GLN A 57 4.49 14.78 -1.81
N ILE A 58 5.16 13.64 -1.73
CA ILE A 58 4.67 12.47 -1.00
C ILE A 58 5.74 12.05 0.01
N THR A 59 5.35 11.95 1.28
CA THR A 59 6.19 11.37 2.33
C THR A 59 5.80 9.91 2.50
N ILE A 60 6.76 9.02 2.20
CA ILE A 60 6.55 7.57 2.26
C ILE A 60 7.40 7.01 3.40
N ARG A 61 6.77 6.21 4.25
CA ARG A 61 7.45 5.39 5.25
C ARG A 61 7.50 3.95 4.81
N ALA A 62 8.71 3.43 4.66
CA ALA A 62 8.95 2.02 4.40
C ALA A 62 8.90 1.22 5.71
N PHE A 63 8.29 0.03 5.68
CA PHE A 63 8.31 -0.92 6.80
C PHE A 63 9.42 -1.97 6.66
N LYS A 64 10.04 -2.06 5.48
CA LYS A 64 11.17 -2.91 5.12
C LYS A 64 11.90 -2.29 3.92
N ASP A 65 13.06 -2.83 3.55
CA ASP A 65 13.77 -2.38 2.34
C ASP A 65 12.90 -2.54 1.09
N LEU A 66 12.86 -1.50 0.27
CA LEU A 66 12.04 -1.42 -0.93
C LEU A 66 12.92 -1.41 -2.18
N SER A 67 12.67 -2.33 -3.10
CA SER A 67 13.25 -2.30 -4.44
C SER A 67 12.45 -1.43 -5.41
N GLU A 68 11.16 -1.23 -5.14
CA GLU A 68 10.22 -0.52 -6.00
C GLU A 68 9.08 0.10 -5.17
N ILE A 69 8.58 1.24 -5.64
CA ILE A 69 7.35 1.88 -5.17
C ILE A 69 6.47 2.04 -6.41
N VAL A 70 5.25 1.52 -6.35
CA VAL A 70 4.26 1.62 -7.43
C VAL A 70 3.14 2.51 -6.93
N LEU A 71 2.82 3.55 -7.69
CA LEU A 71 1.76 4.50 -7.37
C LEU A 71 0.80 4.56 -8.55
N ASP A 72 -0.48 4.48 -8.25
CA ASP A 72 -1.52 4.73 -9.23
C ASP A 72 -1.68 6.24 -9.40
N ILE A 73 -1.78 6.67 -10.66
CA ILE A 73 -2.02 8.06 -11.03
C ILE A 73 -3.23 8.14 -11.96
N SER A 74 -3.99 9.23 -11.88
CA SER A 74 -5.08 9.54 -12.82
C SER A 74 -4.87 10.95 -13.36
N ASP A 75 -5.06 11.13 -14.66
CA ASP A 75 -5.12 12.44 -15.33
C ASP A 75 -3.89 13.35 -15.09
N LEU A 76 -2.73 12.76 -14.78
CA LEU A 76 -1.48 13.47 -14.53
C LEU A 76 -0.38 12.96 -15.45
N LYS A 77 0.25 13.88 -16.19
CA LYS A 77 1.49 13.60 -16.92
C LYS A 77 2.69 13.88 -16.03
N VAL A 78 3.36 12.83 -15.57
CA VAL A 78 4.56 12.97 -14.74
C VAL A 78 5.78 13.31 -15.59
N THR A 79 6.29 14.53 -15.46
CA THR A 79 7.45 15.01 -16.24
C THR A 79 8.78 14.74 -15.55
N LYS A 80 8.79 14.72 -14.22
CA LYS A 80 9.99 14.52 -13.41
C LYS A 80 9.62 13.90 -12.07
N VAL A 81 10.50 13.03 -11.57
CA VAL A 81 10.43 12.49 -10.22
C VAL A 81 11.77 12.73 -9.52
N GLY A 82 11.72 13.08 -8.25
CA GLY A 82 12.89 13.27 -7.42
C GLY A 82 12.59 12.92 -5.97
N SER A 83 13.65 12.69 -5.20
CA SER A 83 13.56 12.52 -3.75
C SER A 83 14.71 13.25 -3.09
N GLN A 84 14.46 13.73 -1.87
CA GLN A 84 15.47 14.37 -1.03
C GLN A 84 16.28 13.33 -0.24
N SER A 85 15.72 12.14 -0.01
CA SER A 85 16.29 11.13 0.89
C SER A 85 16.88 9.92 0.17
N ILE A 86 16.49 9.66 -1.08
CA ILE A 86 16.95 8.50 -1.85
C ILE A 86 17.26 8.88 -3.30
N ASN A 87 18.16 8.11 -3.92
CA ASN A 87 18.41 8.23 -5.35
C ASN A 87 17.39 7.39 -6.13
N ILE A 88 16.74 8.01 -7.12
CA ILE A 88 15.77 7.35 -8.00
C ILE A 88 16.43 7.12 -9.35
N SER A 89 16.63 5.86 -9.72
CA SER A 89 17.38 5.48 -10.93
C SER A 89 16.53 4.90 -12.07
N LYS A 90 15.30 4.46 -11.80
CA LYS A 90 14.45 3.71 -12.76
C LYS A 90 12.99 4.15 -12.75
N PHE A 91 12.74 5.45 -12.85
CA PHE A 91 11.37 5.95 -13.02
C PHE A 91 10.79 5.51 -14.37
N ARG A 92 9.57 4.95 -14.35
CA ARG A 92 8.77 4.66 -15.54
C ARG A 92 7.31 4.95 -15.26
N CYS A 93 6.59 5.41 -16.27
CA CYS A 93 5.14 5.48 -16.29
C CYS A 93 4.65 4.37 -17.23
N VAL A 94 3.65 3.59 -16.81
CA VAL A 94 3.09 2.49 -17.59
C VAL A 94 1.64 2.85 -17.85
N ASP A 95 1.27 2.94 -19.12
CA ASP A 95 -0.10 3.19 -19.58
C ASP A 95 -0.97 1.92 -19.49
#